data_AF-A0A2V6G8G9-F1
#
_entry.id   AF-A0A2V6G8G9-F1
#
_cell.length_a   1.000
_cell.length_b   1.000
_cell.length_c   1.000
_cell.angle_alpha   90.00
_cell.angle_beta   90.00
_cell.angle_gamma   90.00
#
_symmetry.space_group_name_H-M   'P 1'
#
loop_
_entity.id
_entity.type
_entity.pdbx_description
1 polymer ?
#
loop_
_entity_poly.entity_id
_entity_poly.type
_entity_poly.pdbx_seq_one_letter_code
_entity_poly.pdbx_strand_id
1 'polypeptide(L)'
;MTLKKTLTFKADSTYSYKLNTNNARADQLIAKGVTLESGAQFDFQPVGNRRLAIGTVFTAISNTSVNAIAGTFANLPDGSTFTAGRNNFQVSYSGGDGNDLTLTVLP
;
A
#
# COMPACT_ATOMS: atom_id res chain seq x y z
N MET A 1 10.46 -4.36 5.82
CA MET A 1 11.34 -3.49 6.62
C MET A 1 10.57 -3.01 7.85
N THR A 2 11.20 -2.92 9.03
CA THR A 2 10.52 -2.46 10.26
C THR A 2 11.20 -1.21 10.82
N LEU A 3 10.43 -0.15 11.03
CA LEU A 3 10.84 1.11 11.65
C LEU A 3 10.23 1.24 13.04
N LYS A 4 11.07 1.48 14.05
CA LYS A 4 10.64 1.67 15.44
C LYS A 4 10.18 3.11 15.76
N LYS A 5 9.98 3.93 14.73
CA LYS A 5 9.61 5.35 14.82
C LYS A 5 8.52 5.68 13.81
N THR A 6 7.91 6.86 13.98
CA THR A 6 7.07 7.46 12.96
C THR A 6 7.87 7.67 11.68
N LEU A 7 7.27 7.29 10.55
CA LEU A 7 7.80 7.54 9.23
C LEU A 7 6.99 8.65 8.55
N THR A 8 7.68 9.64 7.99
CA THR A 8 7.07 10.70 7.19
C THR A 8 7.54 10.56 5.75
N PHE A 9 6.60 10.38 4.84
CA PHE A 9 6.81 10.54 3.41
C PHE A 9 6.63 12.01 3.06
N LYS A 10 7.72 12.65 2.63
CA LYS A 10 7.74 14.04 2.20
C LYS A 10 6.97 14.23 0.89
N ALA A 11 6.55 15.47 0.62
CA ALA A 11 5.79 15.84 -0.58
C ALA A 11 6.46 15.42 -1.91
N ASP A 12 7.79 15.31 -1.94
CA ASP A 12 8.58 14.91 -3.10
C ASP A 12 9.02 13.43 -3.06
N SER A 13 8.62 12.70 -2.02
CA SER A 13 9.00 11.30 -1.83
C SER A 13 8.13 10.34 -2.63
N THR A 14 8.71 9.20 -2.99
CA THR A 14 8.00 8.08 -3.64
C THR A 14 8.18 6.82 -2.81
N TYR A 15 7.09 6.14 -2.50
CA TYR A 15 7.11 4.79 -1.92
C TYR A 15 7.00 3.75 -3.03
N SER A 16 8.12 3.08 -3.35
CA SER A 16 8.10 1.95 -4.28
C SER A 16 7.67 0.67 -3.58
N TYR A 17 6.59 0.08 -4.07
CA TYR A 17 5.97 -1.13 -3.55
C TYR A 17 6.05 -2.26 -4.58
N LYS A 18 6.83 -3.29 -4.29
CA LYS A 18 7.00 -4.43 -5.19
C LYS A 18 6.01 -5.55 -4.87
N LEU A 19 5.35 -6.07 -5.91
CA LEU A 19 4.47 -7.24 -5.80
C LEU A 19 4.83 -8.26 -6.88
N ASN A 20 5.24 -9.46 -6.47
CA ASN A 20 5.45 -10.59 -7.36
C ASN A 20 4.15 -11.39 -7.54
N THR A 21 3.53 -11.21 -8.70
CA THR A 21 2.25 -11.85 -9.05
C THR A 21 2.41 -13.35 -9.30
N ASN A 22 3.62 -13.84 -9.60
CA ASN A 22 3.82 -15.26 -9.90
C ASN A 22 3.59 -16.17 -8.69
N ASN A 23 3.86 -15.65 -7.49
CA ASN A 23 3.78 -16.37 -6.22
C ASN A 23 3.01 -15.59 -5.13
N ALA A 24 2.33 -14.51 -5.49
CA ALA A 24 1.56 -13.65 -4.59
C ALA A 24 2.37 -13.20 -3.35
N ARG A 25 3.62 -12.78 -3.56
CA ARG A 25 4.46 -12.21 -2.50
C ARG A 25 4.72 -10.74 -2.78
N ALA A 26 4.62 -9.91 -1.76
CA ALA A 26 4.88 -8.49 -1.88
C ALA A 26 5.81 -8.01 -0.78
N ASP A 27 6.41 -6.86 -1.01
CA ASP A 27 7.13 -6.12 0.02
C ASP A 27 6.15 -5.69 1.13
N GLN A 28 6.69 -5.34 2.28
CA GLN A 28 5.91 -4.74 3.37
C GLN A 28 6.77 -3.74 4.13
N LEU A 29 6.19 -2.56 4.33
CA LEU A 29 6.72 -1.54 5.21
C LEU A 29 5.98 -1.59 6.55
N ILE A 30 6.69 -1.72 7.66
CA ILE A 30 6.13 -1.72 9.01
C ILE A 30 6.68 -0.49 9.74
N ALA A 31 5.81 0.38 10.27
CA ALA A 31 6.21 1.59 10.99
C ALA A 31 5.34 1.84 12.23
N LYS A 32 5.85 2.62 13.20
CA LYS A 32 5.14 2.96 14.46
C LYS A 32 4.37 4.27 14.37
N GLY A 33 3.76 4.52 13.21
CA GLY A 33 3.15 5.79 12.83
C GLY A 33 3.56 6.16 11.41
N VAL A 34 2.62 6.68 10.62
CA VAL A 34 2.86 7.05 9.22
C VAL A 34 2.19 8.39 8.92
N THR A 35 2.94 9.29 8.30
CA THR A 35 2.44 10.56 7.78
C THR A 35 2.81 10.69 6.31
N LEU A 36 1.84 11.00 5.48
CA LEU A 36 1.97 11.23 4.04
C LEU A 36 1.73 12.72 3.79
N GLU A 37 2.79 13.45 3.50
CA GLU A 37 2.67 14.86 3.12
C GLU A 37 2.03 14.99 1.72
N SER A 38 1.28 16.07 1.51
CA SER A 38 0.62 16.32 0.22
C SER A 38 1.66 16.35 -0.91
N GLY A 39 1.55 15.41 -1.84
CA GLY A 39 2.49 15.24 -2.96
C GLY A 39 3.22 13.89 -2.97
N ALA A 40 3.34 13.22 -1.81
CA ALA A 40 3.97 11.91 -1.73
C ALA A 40 3.32 10.92 -2.71
N GLN A 41 4.14 10.19 -3.46
CA GLN A 41 3.68 9.29 -4.53
C GLN A 41 3.79 7.82 -4.12
N PHE A 42 2.86 7.01 -4.60
CA PHE A 42 2.92 5.56 -4.52
C PHE A 42 3.33 4.98 -5.87
N ASP A 43 4.36 4.16 -5.89
CA ASP A 43 4.89 3.56 -7.11
C ASP A 43 4.73 2.03 -7.04
N PHE A 44 3.75 1.50 -7.76
CA PHE A 44 3.47 0.07 -7.79
C PHE A 44 4.35 -0.65 -8.81
N GLN A 45 5.16 -1.61 -8.34
CA GLN A 45 6.17 -2.33 -9.12
C GLN A 45 5.79 -3.82 -9.25
N PRO A 46 4.99 -4.20 -10.27
CA PRO A 46 4.61 -5.59 -10.49
C PRO A 46 5.79 -6.40 -11.04
N VAL A 47 5.99 -7.60 -10.51
CA VAL A 47 6.85 -8.63 -11.08
C VAL A 47 5.99 -9.80 -11.55
N GLY A 48 6.15 -10.17 -12.82
CA GLY A 48 5.29 -11.15 -13.48
C GLY A 48 3.95 -10.55 -13.92
N ASN A 49 3.09 -11.41 -14.48
CA ASN A 49 1.78 -10.99 -15.00
C ASN A 49 0.70 -12.08 -14.80
N ARG A 50 0.74 -12.78 -13.66
CA ARG A 50 -0.31 -13.76 -13.33
C ARG A 50 -1.55 -13.04 -12.77
N ARG A 51 -2.71 -13.61 -13.07
CA ARG A 51 -3.97 -13.21 -12.42
C ARG A 51 -3.98 -13.79 -11.01
N LEU A 52 -4.15 -12.92 -10.03
CA LEU A 52 -4.24 -13.26 -8.62
C LEU A 52 -5.67 -13.72 -8.30
N ALA A 53 -5.82 -14.42 -7.17
CA ALA A 53 -7.14 -14.80 -6.70
C ALA A 53 -7.91 -13.54 -6.24
N ILE A 54 -9.16 -13.41 -6.65
CA ILE A 54 -10.05 -12.33 -6.21
C ILE A 54 -10.17 -12.39 -4.68
N GLY A 55 -10.17 -11.23 -4.04
CA GLY A 55 -10.20 -11.09 -2.59
C GLY A 55 -8.84 -11.30 -1.91
N THR A 56 -7.77 -11.56 -2.65
CA THR A 56 -6.42 -11.55 -2.06
C THR A 56 -6.10 -10.15 -1.57
N VAL A 57 -5.68 -10.03 -0.31
CA VAL A 57 -5.32 -8.75 0.31
C VAL A 57 -3.81 -8.69 0.50
N PHE A 58 -3.20 -7.58 0.12
CA PHE A 58 -1.80 -7.28 0.38
C PHE A 58 -1.67 -6.03 1.25
N THR A 59 -0.95 -6.13 2.37
CA THR A 59 -0.64 -4.98 3.23
C THR A 59 0.64 -4.30 2.74
N ALA A 60 0.50 -3.14 2.11
CA ALA A 60 1.63 -2.37 1.61
C ALA A 60 2.35 -1.61 2.72
N ILE A 61 1.58 -1.05 3.67
CA ILE A 61 2.09 -0.40 4.87
C ILE A 61 1.31 -0.92 6.07
N SER A 62 2.02 -1.48 7.05
CA SER A 62 1.49 -1.81 8.37
C SER A 62 1.84 -0.71 9.38
N ASN A 63 0.82 -0.01 9.89
CA ASN A 63 0.95 1.09 10.82
C ASN A 63 0.68 0.62 12.26
N THR A 64 1.73 0.19 12.94
CA THR A 64 1.67 -0.34 14.31
C THR A 64 1.41 0.70 15.41
N SER A 65 1.08 1.95 15.06
CA SER A 65 0.59 2.92 16.04
C SER A 65 -0.92 2.77 16.24
N VAL A 66 -1.49 3.41 17.26
CA VAL A 66 -2.94 3.44 17.47
C VAL A 66 -3.66 4.45 16.57
N ASN A 67 -2.91 5.33 15.90
CA ASN A 67 -3.45 6.38 15.06
C ASN A 67 -3.55 5.91 13.61
N ALA A 68 -4.53 6.44 12.86
CA ALA A 68 -4.62 6.25 11.42
C ALA A 68 -3.36 6.76 10.69
N ILE A 69 -3.11 6.26 9.48
CA ILE A 69 -2.16 6.90 8.56
C ILE A 69 -2.65 8.33 8.32
N ALA A 70 -1.80 9.32 8.60
CA ALA A 70 -2.16 10.71 8.37
C ALA A 70 -1.92 11.07 6.90
N GLY A 71 -3.00 11.36 6.15
CA GLY A 71 -2.94 11.68 4.73
C GLY A 71 -3.02 10.45 3.81
N THR A 72 -2.97 10.69 2.50
CA THR A 72 -2.95 9.67 1.45
C THR A 72 -1.82 9.96 0.47
N PHE A 73 -1.42 8.96 -0.33
CA PHE A 73 -0.53 9.22 -1.46
C PHE A 73 -1.32 9.99 -2.52
N ALA A 74 -0.69 10.97 -3.15
CA ALA A 74 -1.35 11.90 -4.06
C ALA A 74 -1.99 11.20 -5.28
N ASN A 75 -1.38 10.10 -5.73
CA ASN A 75 -1.86 9.27 -6.84
C ASN A 75 -2.58 7.99 -6.39
N LEU A 76 -2.85 7.82 -5.09
CA LEU A 76 -3.53 6.65 -4.54
C LEU A 76 -4.54 7.05 -3.45
N PRO A 77 -5.65 7.73 -3.78
CA PRO A 77 -6.67 8.09 -2.80
C PRO A 77 -7.32 6.87 -2.14
N ASP A 78 -7.85 7.04 -0.92
CA ASP A 78 -8.60 5.99 -0.23
C ASP A 78 -9.84 5.57 -1.04
N GLY A 79 -10.13 4.26 -1.05
CA GLY A 79 -11.23 3.66 -1.81
C GLY A 79 -11.05 3.64 -3.34
N SER A 80 -10.00 4.26 -3.87
CA SER A 80 -9.71 4.24 -5.31
C SER A 80 -9.35 2.85 -5.81
N THR A 81 -9.42 2.67 -7.12
CA THR A 81 -8.97 1.46 -7.79
C THR A 81 -7.89 1.78 -8.81
N PHE A 82 -6.99 0.83 -9.03
CA PHE A 82 -6.01 0.89 -10.12
C PHE A 82 -5.76 -0.50 -10.70
N THR A 83 -5.27 -0.52 -11.94
CA THR A 83 -4.94 -1.75 -12.65
C THR A 83 -3.44 -1.90 -12.75
N ALA A 84 -2.93 -3.09 -12.43
CA ALA A 84 -1.55 -3.47 -12.68
C ALA A 84 -1.50 -4.83 -13.37
N GLY A 85 -1.17 -4.81 -14.67
CA GLY A 85 -1.22 -6.00 -15.52
C GLY A 85 -2.64 -6.55 -15.62
N ARG A 86 -2.83 -7.81 -15.21
CA ARG A 86 -4.12 -8.52 -15.25
C ARG A 86 -4.96 -8.39 -13.97
N ASN A 87 -4.57 -7.52 -13.05
CA ASN A 87 -5.18 -7.42 -11.72
C ASN A 87 -5.68 -6.00 -11.47
N ASN A 88 -6.91 -5.90 -10.98
CA ASN A 88 -7.47 -4.67 -10.43
C ASN A 88 -7.33 -4.72 -8.91
N PHE A 89 -6.93 -3.61 -8.31
CA PHE A 89 -6.78 -3.49 -6.87
C PHE A 89 -7.67 -2.37 -6.34
N GLN A 90 -8.34 -2.62 -5.23
CA GLN A 90 -8.96 -1.58 -4.40
C GLN A 90 -8.03 -1.18 -3.27
N VAL A 91 -7.91 0.12 -3.04
CA VAL A 91 -7.10 0.73 -2.01
C VAL A 91 -7.92 0.93 -0.75
N SER A 92 -7.35 0.62 0.42
CA SER A 92 -7.90 1.00 1.72
C SER A 92 -6.79 1.47 2.66
N TYR A 93 -6.98 2.63 3.29
CA TYR A 93 -6.13 3.14 4.38
C TYR A 93 -6.63 2.75 5.78
N SER A 94 -7.72 1.98 5.82
CA SER A 94 -8.37 1.46 7.02
C SER A 94 -8.39 -0.08 7.04
N GLY A 95 -7.54 -0.70 6.23
CA GLY A 95 -7.40 -2.16 6.18
C GLY A 95 -6.58 -2.71 7.35
N GLY A 96 -6.30 -4.01 7.30
CA GLY A 96 -5.50 -4.68 8.33
C GLY A 96 -6.22 -4.69 9.68
N ASP A 97 -5.61 -4.05 10.68
CA ASP A 97 -6.18 -3.81 12.01
C ASP A 97 -6.97 -2.48 12.13
N GLY A 98 -7.17 -1.78 11.01
CA GLY A 98 -8.02 -0.58 10.93
C GLY A 98 -7.29 0.70 10.54
N ASN A 99 -5.97 0.65 10.39
CA ASN A 99 -5.13 1.79 10.03
C ASN A 99 -3.97 1.42 9.09
N ASP A 100 -4.04 0.29 8.40
CA ASP A 100 -3.06 -0.13 7.41
C ASP A 100 -3.43 0.33 5.99
N LEU A 101 -2.40 0.50 5.14
CA LEU A 101 -2.60 0.61 3.70
C LEU A 101 -2.63 -0.79 3.09
N THR A 102 -3.81 -1.22 2.64
CA THR A 102 -4.04 -2.50 1.98
C THR A 102 -4.52 -2.36 0.55
N LEU A 103 -4.21 -3.39 -0.25
CA LEU A 103 -4.59 -3.54 -1.64
C LEU A 103 -5.35 -4.85 -1.82
N THR A 104 -6.63 -4.78 -2.19
CA THR A 104 -7.49 -5.97 -2.36
C THR A 104 -7.72 -6.25 -3.83
N VAL A 105 -7.45 -7.48 -4.27
CA VAL A 105 -7.70 -7.91 -5.66
C VAL A 105 -9.20 -7.95 -5.93
N LEU A 106 -9.65 -7.20 -6.92
CA LEU A 106 -11.03 -7.16 -7.40
C LEU A 106 -11.27 -8.15 -8.56
N PRO A 107 -12.54 -8.42 -8.90
CA PRO A 107 -12.91 -9.18 -10.09
C PRO A 107 -12.30 -8.67 -11.40
#